data_AF-A0A838S9W5-F1
#
_entry.id   AF-A0A838S9W5-F1
#
_cell.length_a   1.000
_cell.length_b   1.000
_cell.length_c   1.000
_cell.angle_alpha   90.00
_cell.angle_beta   90.00
_cell.angle_gamma   90.00
#
_symmetry.space_group_name_H-M   'P 1'
#
loop_
_entity.id
_entity.type
_entity.pdbx_description
1 polymer ?
#
loop_
_entity_poly.entity_id
_entity_poly.type
_entity_poly.pdbx_seq_one_letter_code
_entity_poly.pdbx_strand_id
1 'polypeptide(L)'
;MTITSAQGFRAAGVAAGLKSSGGLDVALVVNDGPSFAAAGVFTSNRVKAAPVLWCEQVLSTGQLQAVVLNSGGANACTGPAGFADTHHTAEHVAEQLSMGAI
;
A
#
# COMPACT_ATOMS: atom_id res chain seq x y z
N MET A 1 2.35 -6.23 -21.01
CA MET A 1 1.09 -5.93 -20.31
C MET A 1 1.44 -5.58 -18.87
N THR A 2 0.88 -4.50 -18.31
CA THR A 2 1.22 -3.95 -16.99
C THR A 2 -0.06 -3.58 -16.22
N ILE A 3 0.07 -3.09 -14.98
CA ILE A 3 -1.07 -2.77 -14.11
C ILE A 3 -2.06 -1.75 -14.71
N THR A 4 -1.59 -0.81 -15.53
CA THR A 4 -2.43 0.22 -16.18
C THR A 4 -2.96 -0.22 -17.55
N SER A 5 -2.75 -1.48 -17.94
CA SER A 5 -3.33 -2.01 -19.19
C SER A 5 -4.84 -2.24 -19.07
N ALA A 6 -5.33 -2.53 -17.87
CA ALA A 6 -6.77 -2.60 -17.59
C ALA A 6 -7.35 -1.18 -17.41
N GLN A 7 -8.55 -0.96 -17.91
CA GLN A 7 -9.27 0.30 -17.71
C GLN A 7 -9.64 0.46 -16.22
N GLY A 8 -9.69 1.72 -15.76
CA GLY A 8 -9.97 2.03 -14.35
C GLY A 8 -8.78 1.91 -13.41
N PHE A 9 -7.55 1.70 -13.93
CA PHE A 9 -6.34 1.69 -13.11
C PHE A 9 -5.35 2.77 -13.55
N ARG A 10 -4.88 3.55 -12.58
CA ARG A 10 -3.78 4.50 -12.76
C ARG A 10 -2.66 4.20 -11.76
N ALA A 11 -1.43 4.47 -12.15
CA ALA A 11 -0.27 4.20 -11.30
C ALA A 11 0.85 5.22 -11.54
N ALA A 12 1.63 5.47 -10.50
CA ALA A 12 2.84 6.29 -10.57
C ALA A 12 3.90 5.75 -9.60
N GLY A 13 5.17 6.03 -9.92
CA GLY A 13 6.31 5.79 -9.04
C GLY A 13 7.16 7.04 -8.94
N VAL A 14 7.60 7.37 -7.74
CA VAL A 14 8.41 8.58 -7.44
C VAL A 14 9.64 8.23 -6.63
N ALA A 15 10.64 9.11 -6.67
CA ALA A 15 11.76 9.08 -5.74
C ALA A 15 11.41 9.99 -4.55
N ALA A 16 11.11 9.38 -3.41
CA ALA A 16 10.77 10.03 -2.15
C ALA A 16 11.97 10.09 -1.17
N GLY A 17 13.10 9.46 -1.51
CA GLY A 17 14.35 9.56 -0.74
C GLY A 17 14.54 8.46 0.32
N LEU A 18 13.77 7.38 0.24
CA LEU A 18 13.98 6.18 1.06
C LEU A 18 15.21 5.39 0.62
N LYS A 19 15.52 5.39 -0.69
CA LYS A 19 16.75 4.79 -1.21
C LYS A 19 17.86 5.82 -1.26
N SER A 20 19.01 5.50 -0.66
CA SER A 20 20.23 6.31 -0.77
C SER A 20 20.76 6.46 -2.20
N SER A 21 20.36 5.57 -3.12
CA SER A 21 20.71 5.67 -4.54
C SER A 21 19.93 6.74 -5.30
N GLY A 22 18.87 7.31 -4.72
CA GLY A 22 17.97 8.27 -5.38
C GLY A 22 17.03 7.64 -6.43
N GLY A 23 17.00 6.31 -6.55
CA GLY A 23 16.07 5.63 -7.44
C GLY A 23 14.62 5.68 -6.94
N LEU A 24 13.66 5.42 -7.83
CA LEU A 24 12.23 5.34 -7.48
C LEU A 24 12.02 4.35 -6.32
N ASP A 25 11.29 4.78 -5.31
CA ASP A 25 11.18 4.07 -4.04
C ASP A 25 9.79 4.11 -3.40
N VAL A 26 8.87 4.94 -3.90
CA VAL A 26 7.45 4.91 -3.56
C VAL A 26 6.63 4.74 -4.82
N ALA A 27 5.61 3.89 -4.76
CA ALA A 27 4.65 3.65 -5.83
C ALA A 27 3.22 3.71 -5.30
N LEU A 28 2.31 4.16 -6.15
CA LEU A 28 0.88 4.18 -5.88
C LEU A 28 0.14 3.57 -7.06
N VAL A 29 -0.81 2.68 -6.77
CA VAL A 29 -1.80 2.17 -7.72
C VAL A 29 -3.17 2.59 -7.20
N VAL A 30 -4.00 3.16 -8.08
CA VAL A 30 -5.37 3.57 -7.76
C VAL A 30 -6.33 2.86 -8.72
N ASN A 31 -7.39 2.30 -8.15
CA ASN A 31 -8.55 1.74 -8.83
C ASN A 31 -9.65 2.81 -8.83
N ASP A 32 -9.95 3.36 -10.01
CA ASP A 32 -10.97 4.38 -10.22
C ASP A 32 -12.38 3.76 -10.42
N GLY A 33 -12.51 2.44 -10.27
CA GLY A 33 -13.77 1.70 -10.33
C GLY A 33 -14.13 1.19 -11.74
N PRO A 34 -15.38 0.70 -11.94
CA PRO A 34 -16.52 0.78 -11.02
C PRO A 34 -16.55 -0.31 -9.94
N SER A 35 -15.70 -1.34 -10.04
CA SER A 35 -15.61 -2.42 -9.05
C SER A 35 -14.34 -2.28 -8.22
N PHE A 36 -14.48 -2.42 -6.91
CA PHE A 36 -13.36 -2.37 -5.97
C PHE A 36 -13.00 -3.74 -5.40
N ALA A 37 -13.53 -4.84 -5.98
CA ALA A 37 -13.28 -6.19 -5.50
C ALA A 37 -11.77 -6.49 -5.42
N ALA A 38 -11.33 -6.98 -4.27
CA ALA A 38 -9.94 -7.25 -3.98
C ALA A 38 -9.75 -8.62 -3.31
N ALA A 39 -8.64 -9.26 -3.63
CA ALA A 39 -8.17 -10.48 -2.97
C ALA A 39 -6.65 -10.42 -2.85
N GLY A 40 -6.10 -11.16 -1.90
CA GLY A 40 -4.69 -11.11 -1.55
C GLY A 40 -4.33 -12.23 -0.59
N VAL A 41 -3.09 -12.67 -0.70
CA VAL A 41 -2.50 -13.67 0.18
C VAL A 41 -1.24 -13.06 0.80
N PHE A 42 -0.97 -13.43 2.04
CA PHE A 42 0.12 -12.87 2.82
C PHE A 42 1.11 -13.97 3.19
N THR A 43 2.30 -13.56 3.62
CA THR A 43 3.33 -14.51 4.05
C THR A 43 2.83 -15.33 5.25
N SER A 44 3.14 -16.63 5.24
CA SER A 44 2.87 -17.55 6.35
C SER A 44 3.94 -17.47 7.46
N ASN A 45 4.95 -16.61 7.32
CA ASN A 45 5.98 -16.42 8.33
C ASN A 45 5.36 -15.94 9.66
N ARG A 46 5.88 -16.44 10.77
CA ARG A 46 5.52 -16.03 12.13
C ARG A 46 5.90 -14.57 12.40
N VAL A 47 6.98 -14.09 11.79
CA VAL A 47 7.42 -12.69 11.88
C VAL A 47 6.86 -11.95 10.67
N LYS A 48 5.81 -11.16 10.90
CA LYS A 48 5.17 -10.33 9.88
C LYS A 48 5.53 -8.87 10.09
N ALA A 49 5.77 -8.16 8.98
CA ALA A 49 5.98 -6.73 9.00
C ALA A 49 4.67 -5.99 9.34
N ALA A 50 4.78 -4.77 9.88
CA ALA A 50 3.63 -3.91 10.12
C ALA A 50 2.68 -3.77 8.90
N PRO A 51 3.16 -3.50 7.67
CA PRO A 51 2.30 -3.41 6.50
C PRO A 51 1.57 -4.71 6.15
N VAL A 52 2.13 -5.88 6.46
CA VAL A 52 1.44 -7.16 6.24
C VAL A 52 0.23 -7.28 7.17
N LEU A 53 0.44 -6.99 8.46
CA LEU A 53 -0.62 -7.07 9.47
C LEU A 53 -1.75 -6.07 9.19
N TRP A 54 -1.41 -4.86 8.73
CA TRP A 54 -2.39 -3.85 8.31
C TRP A 54 -3.19 -4.31 7.10
N CYS A 55 -2.51 -4.75 6.03
CA CYS A 55 -3.19 -5.20 4.81
C CYS A 55 -4.08 -6.43 5.06
N GLU A 56 -3.73 -7.32 6.00
CA GLU A 56 -4.61 -8.41 6.44
C GLU A 56 -5.94 -7.90 7.00
N GLN A 57 -5.92 -6.80 7.76
CA GLN A 57 -7.11 -6.17 8.33
C GLN A 57 -7.94 -5.49 7.24
N VAL A 58 -7.32 -4.65 6.40
CA VAL A 58 -8.02 -3.93 5.32
C VAL A 58 -8.66 -4.91 4.33
N LEU A 59 -7.94 -5.95 3.92
CA LEU A 59 -8.43 -6.89 2.92
C LEU A 59 -9.61 -7.74 3.41
N SER A 60 -9.87 -7.79 4.72
CA SER A 60 -11.06 -8.46 5.26
C SER A 60 -12.38 -7.85 4.76
N THR A 61 -12.38 -6.62 4.25
CA THR A 61 -13.53 -5.97 3.61
C THR A 61 -13.82 -6.53 2.21
N GLY A 62 -12.84 -7.20 1.59
CA GLY A 62 -12.90 -7.67 0.20
C GLY A 62 -12.85 -6.55 -0.84
N GLN A 63 -12.51 -5.31 -0.44
CA GLN A 63 -12.51 -4.15 -1.32
C GLN A 63 -11.25 -3.30 -1.16
N LEU A 64 -10.71 -2.78 -2.28
CA LEU A 64 -9.58 -1.84 -2.29
C LEU A 64 -9.73 -0.80 -3.40
N GLN A 65 -9.45 0.45 -3.04
CA GLN A 65 -9.39 1.58 -3.98
C GLN A 65 -7.95 1.99 -4.32
N ALA A 66 -6.99 1.75 -3.43
CA ALA A 66 -5.60 2.09 -3.67
C ALA A 66 -4.64 1.12 -2.98
N VAL A 67 -3.43 1.03 -3.52
CA VAL A 67 -2.29 0.35 -2.90
C VAL A 67 -1.09 1.28 -2.96
N VAL A 68 -0.57 1.64 -1.78
CA VAL A 68 0.69 2.35 -1.63
C VAL A 68 1.80 1.38 -1.28
N LEU A 69 2.93 1.49 -1.97
CA LEU A 69 4.06 0.59 -1.81
C LEU A 69 5.33 1.43 -1.67
N ASN A 70 6.21 1.03 -0.77
CA ASN A 70 7.53 1.61 -0.65
C ASN A 70 8.62 0.54 -0.76
N SER A 71 9.84 0.98 -1.05
CA SER A 71 11.05 0.18 -1.02
C SER A 71 12.18 0.99 -0.36
N GLY A 72 13.28 0.33 0.01
CA GLY A 72 14.34 0.95 0.83
C GLY A 72 14.15 0.75 2.35
N GLY A 73 12.97 0.34 2.80
CA GLY A 73 12.72 -0.06 4.19
C GLY A 73 11.47 -0.93 4.31
N ALA A 74 11.57 -2.08 4.98
CA ALA A 74 10.49 -3.07 5.05
C ALA A 74 9.42 -2.77 6.11
N ASN A 75 9.71 -1.84 7.03
CA ASN A 75 8.90 -1.59 8.23
C ASN A 75 8.53 -2.89 8.99
N ALA A 76 9.54 -3.72 9.21
CA ALA A 76 9.43 -5.01 9.88
C ALA A 76 10.16 -4.98 11.22
N CYS A 77 9.64 -5.69 12.23
CA CYS A 77 10.20 -5.70 13.59
C CYS A 77 10.29 -4.30 14.24
N THR A 78 9.41 -3.38 13.85
CA THR A 78 9.36 -1.98 14.29
C THR A 78 8.34 -1.73 15.42
N GLY A 79 7.66 -2.78 15.88
CA GLY A 79 6.70 -2.71 16.99
C GLY A 79 5.48 -1.83 16.70
N PRO A 80 4.79 -1.34 17.75
CA PRO A 80 3.58 -0.52 17.60
C PRO A 80 3.81 0.78 16.83
N ALA A 81 4.99 1.40 16.96
CA ALA A 81 5.33 2.62 16.22
C ALA A 81 5.33 2.37 14.70
N GLY A 82 5.95 1.29 14.24
CA GLY A 82 5.93 0.95 12.81
C GLY A 82 4.53 0.60 12.30
N PHE A 83 3.67 0.02 13.13
CA PHE A 83 2.27 -0.18 12.77
C PHE A 83 1.51 1.14 12.64
N ALA A 84 1.74 2.10 13.54
CA ALA A 84 1.19 3.45 13.43
C ALA A 84 1.69 4.17 12.17
N ASP A 85 2.97 4.03 11.80
CA ASP A 85 3.51 4.59 10.55
C ASP A 85 2.79 4.02 9.31
N THR A 86 2.47 2.72 9.32
CA THR A 86 1.66 2.09 8.27
C THR A 86 0.24 2.68 8.22
N HIS A 87 -0.41 2.84 9.38
CA HIS A 87 -1.73 3.46 9.47
C HIS A 87 -1.73 4.88 8.93
N HIS A 88 -0.79 5.72 9.39
CA HIS A 88 -0.65 7.11 8.93
C HIS A 88 -0.37 7.19 7.43
N THR A 89 0.40 6.24 6.88
CA THR A 89 0.64 6.18 5.43
C THR A 89 -0.66 5.92 4.67
N ALA A 90 -1.49 4.99 5.15
CA ALA A 90 -2.79 4.70 4.55
C ALA A 90 -3.75 5.90 4.65
N GLU A 91 -3.83 6.54 5.82
CA GLU A 91 -4.63 7.75 6.04
C GLU A 91 -4.20 8.90 5.13
N HIS A 92 -2.89 9.13 5.01
CA HIS A 92 -2.36 10.20 4.15
C HIS A 92 -2.73 9.98 2.69
N VAL A 93 -2.61 8.75 2.19
CA VAL A 93 -3.03 8.41 0.82
C VAL A 93 -4.53 8.58 0.65
N ALA A 94 -5.32 8.12 1.62
CA ALA A 94 -6.77 8.25 1.59
C ALA A 94 -7.21 9.72 1.55
N GLU A 95 -6.58 10.58 2.36
CA GLU A 95 -6.82 12.03 2.36
C GLU A 95 -6.50 12.66 1.00
N GLN A 96 -5.32 12.37 0.43
CA GLN A 96 -4.90 12.91 -0.87
C GLN A 96 -5.80 12.46 -2.02
N LEU A 97 -6.44 11.29 -1.88
CA LEU A 97 -7.36 10.73 -2.87
C LEU A 97 -8.83 11.00 -2.53
N SER A 98 -9.13 11.71 -1.43
CA SER A 98 -10.49 11.98 -0.96
C SER A 98 -11.34 10.71 -0.79
N MET A 99 -10.78 9.67 -0.19
CA MET A 99 -11.40 8.37 0.09
C MET A 99 -11.19 7.93 1.55
N GLY A 100 -11.76 6.78 1.94
CA GLY A 100 -11.51 6.16 3.24
C GLY A 100 -10.21 5.34 3.25
N ALA A 101 -9.57 5.20 4.41
CA ALA A 101 -8.35 4.39 4.58
C ALA A 101 -8.61 2.87 4.75
N ILE A 102 -9.87 2.49 5.01
CA ILE A 102 -10.38 1.12 5.14
C ILE A 102 -11.65 1.00 4.28
#